data_AF-A0A2S2NUI8-F1
#
_entry.id   AF-A0A2S2NUI8-F1
#
_cell.length_a   1.000
_cell.length_b   1.000
_cell.length_c   1.000
_cell.angle_alpha   90.00
_cell.angle_beta   90.00
_cell.angle_gamma   90.00
#
_symmetry.space_group_name_H-M   'P 1'
#
loop_
_entity.id
_entity.type
_entity.pdbx_description
1 polymer ?
#
loop_
_entity_poly.entity_id
_entity_poly.type
_entity_poly.pdbx_seq_one_letter_code
_entity_poly.pdbx_strand_id
1 'polypeptide(L)'
;AIDSYITITGHFIDNDWMLHCFNMYTGELSKNHTSEYLKETLLEVMENWNVDGKVSGITHDNAYNITKTIKKLQENTNEGCRSMPCAVHTLQLAVNKGLGIDECIVISKKASSIVSAFKHSYKRTA
;
A
#
# COMPACT_ATOMS: atom_id res chain seq x y z
N ALA A 1 18.30 -8.35 6.96
CA ALA A 1 17.08 -8.65 6.18
C ALA A 1 16.27 -7.36 6.11
N ILE A 2 15.50 -7.13 5.04
CA ILE A 2 14.51 -6.04 5.07
C ILE A 2 13.27 -6.69 5.65
N ASP A 3 13.02 -6.45 6.93
CA ASP A 3 11.83 -6.92 7.61
C ASP A 3 10.64 -6.25 6.92
N SER A 4 9.69 -7.05 6.47
CA SER A 4 8.52 -6.57 5.74
C SER A 4 7.31 -6.68 6.65
N TYR A 5 6.49 -5.63 6.67
CA TYR A 5 5.33 -5.55 7.55
C TYR A 5 4.06 -5.28 6.77
N ILE A 6 2.95 -5.80 7.28
CA ILE A 6 1.61 -5.41 6.85
C ILE A 6 0.89 -4.74 8.01
N THR A 7 0.15 -3.67 7.71
CA THR A 7 -0.79 -3.05 8.63
C THR A 7 -2.17 -3.03 7.99
N ILE A 8 -3.17 -3.50 8.71
CA ILE A 8 -4.57 -3.53 8.30
C ILE A 8 -5.32 -2.58 9.25
N THR A 9 -5.95 -1.56 8.68
CA THR A 9 -6.72 -0.56 9.42
C THR A 9 -8.18 -0.68 9.04
N GLY A 10 -9.05 -0.74 10.03
CA GLY A 10 -10.50 -0.72 9.86
C GLY A 10 -11.01 0.70 9.82
N HIS A 11 -11.95 0.97 8.92
CA HIS A 11 -12.63 2.26 8.79
C HIS A 11 -14.13 2.07 8.71
N PHE A 12 -14.89 2.87 9.47
CA PHE A 12 -16.35 2.91 9.36
C PHE A 12 -16.88 4.28 9.73
N ILE A 13 -18.11 4.57 9.32
CA ILE A 13 -18.85 5.78 9.68
C ILE A 13 -19.98 5.34 10.62
N ASP A 14 -20.13 6.03 11.74
CA ASP A 14 -21.20 5.75 12.71
C ASP A 14 -22.51 6.51 12.41
N ASN A 15 -23.49 6.38 13.29
CA ASN A 15 -24.80 7.03 13.15
C ASN A 15 -24.74 8.56 13.27
N ASP A 16 -23.66 9.09 13.86
CA ASP A 16 -23.41 10.53 14.01
C ASP A 16 -22.58 11.09 12.84
N TRP A 17 -22.40 10.31 11.78
CA TRP A 17 -21.57 10.64 10.61
C TRP A 17 -20.09 10.87 10.94
N MET A 18 -19.61 10.28 12.04
CA MET A 18 -18.21 10.36 12.44
C MET A 18 -17.41 9.23 11.81
N LEU A 19 -16.27 9.58 11.19
CA LEU A 19 -15.33 8.61 10.66
C LEU A 19 -14.47 8.06 11.80
N HIS A 20 -14.48 6.74 11.95
CA HIS A 20 -13.63 6.01 12.89
C HIS A 20 -12.54 5.27 12.14
N CYS A 21 -11.34 5.25 12.72
CA CYS A 21 -10.22 4.45 12.23
C CYS A 21 -9.53 3.75 13.40
N PHE A 22 -9.22 2.47 13.24
CA PHE A 22 -8.49 1.72 14.25
C PHE A 22 -7.58 0.67 13.59
N ASN A 23 -6.43 0.44 14.21
CA ASN A 23 -5.50 -0.58 13.78
C ASN A 23 -6.08 -1.95 14.16
N MET A 24 -6.36 -2.78 13.16
CA MET A 24 -6.84 -4.15 13.35
C MET A 24 -5.71 -5.14 13.51
N TYR A 25 -4.59 -4.90 12.83
CA TYR A 25 -3.44 -5.78 12.80
C TYR A 25 -2.21 -5.03 12.28
N THR A 26 -1.09 -5.17 12.98
CA THR A 26 0.25 -4.89 12.44
C THR A 26 1.12 -6.09 12.74
N GLY A 27 1.74 -6.66 11.72
CA GLY A 27 2.58 -7.83 11.88
C GLY A 27 3.65 -7.93 10.80
N GLU A 28 4.69 -8.68 11.14
CA GLU A 28 5.77 -9.01 10.21
C GLU A 28 5.30 -10.09 9.23
N LEU A 29 5.53 -9.86 7.94
CA LEU A 29 5.34 -10.86 6.90
C LEU A 29 6.55 -11.80 6.89
N SER A 30 6.49 -12.82 7.74
CA SER A 30 7.55 -13.83 7.94
C SER A 30 7.82 -14.75 6.74
N LYS A 31 6.97 -14.68 5.71
CA LYS A 31 7.06 -15.48 4.47
C LYS A 31 7.15 -14.56 3.27
N ASN A 32 7.64 -15.10 2.13
CA ASN A 32 7.51 -14.43 0.84
C ASN A 32 6.06 -13.96 0.65
N HIS A 33 5.85 -12.71 0.23
CA HIS A 33 4.54 -12.05 0.15
C HIS A 33 3.63 -12.64 -0.94
N THR A 34 3.41 -13.95 -0.93
CA THR A 34 2.55 -14.63 -1.89
C THR A 34 1.11 -14.16 -1.71
N SER A 35 0.36 -14.20 -2.80
CA SER A 35 -1.05 -13.80 -2.76
C SER A 35 -1.88 -14.66 -1.80
N GLU A 36 -1.45 -15.90 -1.58
CA GLU A 36 -2.04 -16.90 -0.69
C GLU A 36 -1.84 -16.50 0.77
N TYR A 37 -0.61 -16.17 1.17
CA TYR A 37 -0.30 -15.80 2.55
C TYR A 37 -1.00 -14.49 2.96
N LEU A 38 -1.02 -13.50 2.05
CA LEU A 38 -1.76 -12.26 2.27
C LEU A 38 -3.28 -12.51 2.39
N LYS A 39 -3.82 -13.47 1.64
CA LYS A 39 -5.24 -13.85 1.70
C LYS A 39 -5.57 -14.44 3.08
N GLU A 40 -4.77 -15.39 3.53
CA GLU A 40 -4.93 -16.04 4.85
C GLU A 40 -4.86 -15.00 5.97
N THR A 41 -3.87 -14.11 5.94
CA THR A 41 -3.71 -13.04 6.93
C THR A 41 -4.93 -12.12 6.98
N LEU A 42 -5.45 -11.71 5.82
CA LEU A 42 -6.64 -10.85 5.74
C LEU A 42 -7.89 -11.55 6.29
N LEU A 43 -8.11 -12.83 5.95
CA LEU A 43 -9.24 -13.61 6.44
C LEU A 43 -9.17 -13.80 7.96
N GLU A 44 -8.00 -14.15 8.50
CA GLU A 44 -7.79 -14.28 9.93
C GLU A 44 -8.10 -12.98 10.68
N VAL A 45 -7.64 -11.84 10.15
CA VAL A 45 -7.95 -10.53 10.73
C VAL A 45 -9.45 -10.22 10.66
N MET A 46 -10.13 -10.55 9.56
CA MET A 46 -11.58 -10.35 9.43
C MET A 46 -12.38 -11.24 10.41
N GLU A 47 -11.95 -12.49 10.59
CA GLU A 47 -12.55 -13.44 11.54
C GLU A 47 -12.34 -12.98 13.00
N ASN A 48 -11.10 -12.62 13.37
CA ASN A 48 -10.77 -12.16 14.73
C ASN A 48 -11.56 -10.93 15.16
N TRP A 49 -11.90 -10.06 14.21
CA TRP A 49 -12.70 -8.86 14.46
C TRP A 49 -14.21 -9.06 14.21
N ASN A 50 -14.66 -10.27 13.85
CA ASN A 50 -16.05 -10.58 13.50
C ASN A 50 -16.64 -9.65 12.42
N VAL A 51 -15.82 -9.29 11.43
CA VAL A 51 -16.20 -8.43 10.30
C VAL A 51 -16.30 -9.18 8.97
N ASP A 52 -16.16 -10.51 9.00
CA ASP A 52 -16.42 -11.34 7.83
C ASP A 52 -17.82 -11.09 7.25
N GLY A 53 -17.91 -10.96 5.92
CA GLY A 53 -19.13 -10.58 5.22
C GLY A 53 -19.64 -9.14 5.44
N LYS A 54 -18.99 -8.33 6.30
CA LYS A 54 -19.38 -6.93 6.59
C LYS A 54 -18.48 -5.89 5.90
N VAL A 55 -17.42 -6.32 5.23
CA VAL A 55 -16.47 -5.44 4.56
C VAL A 55 -17.02 -4.96 3.22
N SER A 56 -17.30 -3.66 3.11
CA SER A 56 -17.81 -3.04 1.88
C SER A 56 -16.72 -2.75 0.84
N GLY A 57 -15.45 -2.72 1.25
CA GLY A 57 -14.32 -2.54 0.35
C GLY A 57 -12.98 -2.48 1.05
N ILE A 58 -11.92 -2.72 0.27
CA ILE A 58 -10.54 -2.78 0.73
C ILE A 58 -9.68 -1.82 -0.09
N THR A 59 -8.96 -0.94 0.59
CA THR A 59 -7.97 -0.06 -0.03
C THR A 59 -6.57 -0.66 0.06
N HIS A 60 -5.81 -0.68 -1.04
CA HIS A 60 -4.48 -1.29 -1.10
C HIS A 60 -3.49 -0.49 -1.98
N ASP A 61 -2.19 -0.67 -1.79
CA ASP A 61 -1.11 0.07 -2.47
C ASP A 61 -0.87 -0.32 -3.94
N ASN A 62 -1.77 -1.08 -4.55
CA ASN A 62 -1.66 -1.59 -5.92
C ASN A 62 -0.48 -2.54 -6.21
N ALA A 63 0.25 -3.04 -5.20
CA ALA A 63 1.29 -4.03 -5.43
C ALA A 63 0.72 -5.34 -6.02
N TYR A 64 1.49 -6.01 -6.88
CA TYR A 64 1.01 -7.17 -7.65
C TYR A 64 0.35 -8.25 -6.79
N ASN A 65 1.00 -8.63 -5.68
CA ASN A 65 0.51 -9.71 -4.82
C ASN A 65 -0.77 -9.33 -4.08
N ILE A 66 -0.86 -8.13 -3.49
CA ILE A 66 -2.08 -7.71 -2.79
C ILE A 66 -3.24 -7.52 -3.76
N THR A 67 -3.00 -6.95 -4.95
CA THR A 67 -4.03 -6.84 -5.99
C THR A 67 -4.58 -8.21 -6.40
N LYS A 68 -3.71 -9.21 -6.55
CA LYS A 68 -4.12 -10.60 -6.83
C LYS A 68 -4.88 -11.22 -5.65
N THR A 69 -4.46 -10.94 -4.41
CA THR A 69 -5.14 -11.37 -3.19
C THR A 69 -6.57 -10.83 -3.09
N ILE A 70 -6.76 -9.52 -3.27
CA ILE A 70 -8.09 -8.91 -3.19
C ILE A 70 -9.00 -9.45 -4.29
N LYS A 71 -8.50 -9.63 -5.51
CA LYS A 71 -9.27 -10.25 -6.59
C LYS A 71 -9.74 -11.67 -6.21
N LYS A 72 -8.85 -12.49 -5.66
CA LYS A 72 -9.21 -13.83 -5.18
C LYS A 72 -10.21 -13.79 -4.01
N LEU A 73 -10.13 -12.80 -3.12
CA LEU A 73 -11.11 -12.65 -2.04
C LEU A 73 -12.50 -12.37 -2.62
N GLN A 74 -12.60 -11.42 -3.55
CA GLN A 74 -13.85 -11.05 -4.22
C GLN A 74 -14.51 -12.23 -4.95
N GLU A 75 -13.71 -13.07 -5.61
CA GLU A 75 -14.21 -14.29 -6.28
C GLU A 75 -14.85 -15.30 -5.30
N ASN A 76 -14.41 -15.31 -4.04
CA ASN A 76 -14.87 -16.29 -3.03
C ASN A 76 -15.99 -15.76 -2.13
N THR A 77 -16.11 -14.44 -1.93
CA THR A 77 -17.06 -13.86 -0.96
C THR A 77 -18.40 -13.43 -1.57
N ASN A 78 -18.55 -13.57 -2.88
CA ASN A 78 -19.77 -13.38 -3.71
C ASN A 78 -20.60 -12.08 -3.55
N GLU A 79 -20.32 -11.19 -2.60
CA GLU A 79 -21.06 -9.93 -2.44
C GLU A 79 -20.18 -8.76 -1.97
N GLY A 80 -20.32 -7.61 -2.65
CA GLY A 80 -20.13 -6.28 -2.07
C GLY A 80 -18.73 -5.71 -1.87
N CYS A 81 -17.69 -6.52 -1.65
CA CYS A 81 -16.36 -6.00 -1.30
C CYS A 81 -15.65 -5.34 -2.50
N ARG A 82 -15.59 -4.01 -2.54
CA ARG A 82 -14.91 -3.25 -3.61
C ARG A 82 -13.40 -3.25 -3.45
N SER A 83 -12.68 -3.45 -4.56
CA SER A 83 -11.23 -3.28 -4.62
C SER A 83 -10.90 -1.83 -4.97
N MET A 84 -10.19 -1.14 -4.08
CA MET A 84 -9.89 0.29 -4.21
C MET A 84 -8.37 0.51 -4.21
N PRO A 85 -7.74 0.74 -5.36
CA PRO A 85 -6.33 1.14 -5.40
C PRO A 85 -6.11 2.46 -4.65
N CYS A 86 -4.98 2.56 -3.94
CA CYS A 86 -4.60 3.76 -3.21
C CYS A 86 -4.40 4.92 -4.19
N ALA A 87 -5.20 5.98 -4.04
CA ALA A 87 -5.13 7.16 -4.90
C ALA A 87 -3.74 7.80 -4.91
N VAL A 88 -3.06 7.84 -3.76
CA VAL A 88 -1.70 8.38 -3.63
C VAL A 88 -0.70 7.53 -4.41
N HIS A 89 -0.80 6.20 -4.31
CA HIS A 89 0.09 5.32 -5.06
C HIS A 89 -0.17 5.43 -6.58
N THR A 90 -1.44 5.49 -7.00
CA THR A 90 -1.81 5.72 -8.40
C THR A 90 -1.27 7.06 -8.91
N LEU A 91 -1.35 8.12 -8.10
CA LEU A 91 -0.78 9.42 -8.43
C LEU A 91 0.75 9.35 -8.56
N GLN A 92 1.43 8.66 -7.64
CA GLN A 92 2.87 8.47 -7.70
C GLN A 92 3.29 7.74 -8.98
N LEU A 93 2.53 6.72 -9.41
CA LEU A 93 2.78 6.03 -10.68
C LEU A 93 2.63 6.97 -11.88
N ALA A 94 1.62 7.84 -11.88
CA ALA A 94 1.44 8.85 -12.93
C ALA A 94 2.60 9.86 -12.96
N VAL A 95 3.03 10.35 -11.80
CA VAL A 95 4.19 11.25 -11.68
C VAL A 95 5.46 10.57 -12.17
N ASN A 96 5.73 9.34 -11.74
CA ASN A 96 6.90 8.57 -12.18
C ASN A 96 6.91 8.37 -13.70
N LYS A 97 5.74 8.12 -14.30
CA LYS A 97 5.59 8.01 -15.75
C LYS A 97 5.93 9.34 -16.45
N GLY A 98 5.48 10.47 -15.91
CA GLY A 98 5.84 11.80 -16.42
C GLY A 98 7.32 12.13 -16.26
N LEU A 99 7.94 11.73 -15.15
CA LEU A 99 9.38 11.90 -14.92
C LEU A 99 10.24 10.98 -15.80
N GLY A 100 9.64 9.95 -16.40
CA GLY A 100 10.28 9.05 -17.37
C GLY A 100 10.39 9.62 -18.79
N ILE A 101 9.92 10.84 -19.04
CA ILE A 101 10.12 11.55 -20.31
C ILE A 101 11.59 11.99 -20.42
N ASP A 102 12.19 11.88 -21.61
CA ASP A 102 13.64 12.07 -21.82
C ASP A 102 14.16 13.41 -21.26
N GLU A 103 13.45 14.51 -21.50
CA GLU A 103 13.79 15.83 -20.97
C GLU A 103 13.78 15.86 -19.43
N CYS A 104 12.77 15.23 -18.82
CA CYS A 104 12.65 15.11 -17.37
C CYS A 104 13.76 14.22 -16.78
N ILE A 105 14.15 13.15 -17.48
CA ILE A 105 15.24 12.26 -17.05
C ILE A 105 16.56 13.04 -17.01
N VAL A 106 16.86 13.84 -18.03
CA VAL A 106 18.10 14.65 -18.08
C VAL A 106 18.15 15.63 -16.92
N ILE A 107 17.05 16.34 -16.64
CA ILE A 107 16.97 17.30 -15.53
C ILE A 107 17.10 16.56 -14.19
N SER A 108 16.36 15.46 -14.01
CA SER A 108 16.36 14.66 -12.77
C SER A 108 17.73 14.08 -12.45
N LYS A 109 18.48 13.63 -13.48
CA LYS A 109 19.87 13.18 -13.31
C LYS A 109 20.79 14.30 -12.83
N LYS A 110 20.71 15.50 -13.42
CA LYS A 110 21.51 16.66 -12.98
C LYS A 110 21.19 17.05 -11.54
N ALA A 111 19.90 17.14 -11.20
CA ALA A 111 19.46 17.43 -9.83
C ALA A 111 19.94 16.36 -8.84
N SER A 112 19.84 15.08 -9.20
CA SER A 112 20.32 13.96 -8.38
C SER A 112 21.84 14.01 -8.16
N SER A 113 22.63 14.41 -9.17
CA SER A 113 24.07 14.60 -9.03
C SER A 113 24.41 15.73 -8.04
N ILE A 114 23.66 16.83 -8.06
CA ILE A 114 23.82 17.92 -7.09
C ILE A 114 23.50 17.41 -5.68
N VAL A 115 22.34 16.78 -5.48
CA VAL A 115 21.94 16.21 -4.18
C VAL A 115 22.98 15.21 -3.66
N SER A 116 23.50 14.35 -4.54
CA SER A 116 24.56 13.39 -4.20
C SER A 116 25.85 14.08 -3.75
N ALA A 117 26.26 15.15 -4.45
CA ALA A 117 27.46 15.90 -4.09
C ALA A 117 27.36 16.54 -2.68
N PHE A 118 26.17 17.01 -2.29
CA PHE A 118 25.94 17.57 -0.95
C PHE A 118 25.71 16.48 0.12
N LYS A 119 25.07 15.35 -0.22
CA LYS A 119 24.90 14.21 0.71
C LYS A 119 26.23 13.56 1.09
N HIS A 120 27.17 13.46 0.15
CA HIS A 120 28.46 12.79 0.39
C HIS A 120 29.56 13.73 0.89
N SER A 121 29.38 15.05 0.84
CA SER A 121 30.43 16.00 1.21
C SER A 121 30.01 16.92 2.36
N TYR A 122 30.28 16.49 3.59
CA TYR A 122 30.42 17.41 4.73
C TYR A 122 31.59 18.41 4.54
N LYS A 123 32.54 18.11 3.62
CA LYS A 123 33.83 18.81 3.50
C LYS A 123 33.92 19.88 2.41
N ARG A 124 32.82 20.27 1.75
CA ARG A 124 32.88 21.30 0.69
C ARG A 124 32.64 22.74 1.15
N THR A 125 32.57 22.96 2.45
CA THR A 125 32.60 24.28 3.09
C THR A 125 33.74 24.33 4.11
N ALA A 126 34.95 24.58 3.58
CA ALA A 126 36.04 25.27 4.26
C ALA A 126 36.81 26.04 3.18
#